data_AF-A0A378WWX7-F1
#
_entry.id   AF-A0A378WWX7-F1
#
_cell.length_a   1.000
_cell.length_b   1.000
_cell.length_c   1.000
_cell.angle_alpha   90.00
_cell.angle_beta   90.00
_cell.angle_gamma   90.00
#
_symmetry.space_group_name_H-M   'P 1'
#
loop_
_entity.id
_entity.type
_entity.pdbx_description
1 polymer ?
#
loop_
_entity_poly.entity_id
_entity_poly.type
_entity_poly.pdbx_seq_one_letter_code
_entity_poly.pdbx_strand_id
1 'polypeptide(L)'
;MPGVIHDDCAAFHPTRVASPFFASLGLERHGLRWLWPEIDLAHPLDDGRAGLAARDRSHTERSLVGDARLWEQLFASATSNFDALIAEVFRPVAHVPRHPVVLGRFGLHALQPHGRHRASDRPMVRHTESTLGHAKVRYVVA
;
A
#
# COMPACT_ATOMS: atom_id res chain seq x y z
N MET A 1 6.67 20.51 9.19
CA MET A 1 7.13 21.43 8.12
C MET A 1 6.39 22.75 8.31
N PRO A 2 7.05 23.91 8.36
CA PRO A 2 6.35 25.19 8.44
C PRO A 2 5.54 25.42 7.15
N GLY A 3 4.28 25.85 7.28
CA GLY A 3 3.45 26.27 6.14
C GLY A 3 2.56 25.22 5.48
N VAL A 4 2.45 24.01 6.04
CA VAL A 4 1.53 22.97 5.54
C VAL A 4 0.47 22.69 6.60
N ILE A 5 -0.81 22.77 6.22
CA ILE A 5 -1.93 22.34 7.05
C ILE A 5 -2.01 20.82 6.94
N HIS A 6 -1.90 20.13 8.08
CA HIS A 6 -2.04 18.68 8.15
C HIS A 6 -3.45 18.35 8.64
N ASP A 7 -4.10 17.38 7.99
CA ASP A 7 -5.30 16.75 8.52
C ASP A 7 -4.88 15.44 9.19
N ASP A 8 -4.85 15.45 10.52
CA ASP A 8 -4.45 14.30 11.34
C ASP A 8 -5.48 13.16 11.30
N CYS A 9 -6.68 13.40 10.75
CA CYS A 9 -7.79 12.45 10.68
C CYS A 9 -8.23 12.12 9.25
N ALA A 10 -7.50 12.58 8.23
CA ALA A 10 -7.81 12.24 6.85
C ALA A 10 -7.66 10.73 6.63
N ALA A 11 -8.78 10.06 6.32
CA ALA A 11 -8.76 8.67 5.90
C ALA A 11 -8.21 8.57 4.47
N PHE A 12 -7.32 7.61 4.23
CA PHE A 12 -6.92 7.24 2.88
C PHE A 12 -7.95 6.26 2.29
N HIS A 13 -8.28 6.41 1.00
CA HIS A 13 -9.18 5.51 0.27
C HIS A 13 -8.40 4.70 -0.76
N PRO A 14 -7.69 3.63 -0.35
CA PRO A 14 -6.71 2.94 -1.19
C PRO A 14 -7.31 2.30 -2.44
N THR A 15 -8.61 2.02 -2.38
CA THR A 15 -9.36 1.34 -3.44
C THR A 15 -10.12 2.29 -4.36
N ARG A 16 -10.05 3.62 -4.13
CA ARG A 16 -10.88 4.59 -4.84
C ARG A 16 -10.70 4.52 -6.36
N VAL A 17 -9.45 4.49 -6.83
CA VAL A 17 -9.13 4.43 -8.27
C VAL A 17 -9.61 3.14 -8.93
N ALA A 18 -9.61 2.02 -8.19
CA ALA A 18 -9.94 0.70 -8.71
C ALA A 18 -11.44 0.37 -8.56
N SER A 19 -12.18 1.18 -7.81
CA SER A 19 -13.58 0.93 -7.47
C SER A 19 -14.48 0.98 -8.71
N PRO A 20 -15.31 -0.05 -8.96
CA PRO A 20 -16.28 -0.02 -10.06
C PRO A 20 -17.24 1.16 -10.01
N PHE A 21 -17.61 1.60 -8.80
CA PHE A 21 -18.48 2.77 -8.60
C PHE A 21 -17.80 4.06 -9.08
N PHE A 22 -16.58 4.34 -8.62
CA PHE A 22 -15.86 5.56 -9.02
C PHE A 22 -15.50 5.54 -10.51
N ALA A 23 -15.15 4.37 -11.05
CA ALA A 23 -14.92 4.22 -12.49
C ALA A 23 -16.18 4.57 -13.32
N SER A 24 -17.38 4.21 -12.84
CA SER A 24 -18.63 4.50 -13.55
C SER A 24 -18.94 6.00 -13.71
N LEU A 25 -18.39 6.85 -12.83
CA LEU A 25 -18.56 8.29 -12.89
C LEU A 25 -17.81 8.92 -14.08
N GLY A 26 -16.73 8.29 -14.55
CA GLY A 26 -15.89 8.78 -15.65
C GLY A 26 -15.38 10.20 -15.42
N LEU A 27 -14.74 10.41 -14.27
CA LEU A 27 -14.26 11.69 -13.77
C LEU A 27 -13.30 12.40 -14.75
N GLU A 28 -12.57 11.63 -15.55
CA GLU A 28 -11.66 12.13 -16.58
C GLU A 28 -12.39 12.96 -17.64
N ARG A 29 -13.67 12.65 -17.94
CA ARG A 29 -14.50 13.46 -18.85
C ARG A 29 -14.86 14.83 -18.27
N HIS A 30 -14.73 14.99 -16.97
CA HIS A 30 -14.93 16.24 -16.25
C HIS A 30 -13.61 16.99 -16.02
N GLY A 31 -12.51 16.56 -16.67
CA GLY A 31 -11.19 17.19 -16.55
C GLY A 31 -10.45 16.81 -15.27
N LEU A 32 -10.96 15.87 -14.49
CA LEU A 32 -10.30 15.39 -13.27
C LEU A 32 -9.22 14.36 -13.62
N ARG A 33 -8.12 14.38 -12.87
CA ARG A 33 -7.02 13.42 -13.00
C ARG A 33 -6.57 12.94 -11.64
N TRP A 34 -6.25 11.66 -11.54
CA TRP A 34 -5.63 11.11 -10.35
C TRP A 34 -4.21 11.66 -10.19
N LEU A 35 -3.92 12.18 -9.00
CA LEU A 35 -2.57 12.56 -8.60
C LEU A 35 -1.95 11.41 -7.81
N TRP A 36 -0.66 11.22 -8.02
CA TRP A 36 0.10 10.15 -7.42
C TRP A 36 1.30 10.73 -6.69
N PRO A 37 1.50 10.40 -5.41
CA PRO A 37 2.73 10.76 -4.74
C PRO A 37 3.89 9.93 -5.31
N GLU A 38 5.11 10.38 -5.05
CA GLU A 38 6.30 9.56 -5.31
C GLU A 38 6.34 8.33 -4.40
N ILE A 39 5.91 8.50 -3.14
CA ILE A 39 5.85 7.48 -2.10
C ILE A 39 4.41 7.37 -1.60
N ASP A 40 3.80 6.21 -1.79
CA ASP A 40 2.41 5.91 -1.44
C ASP A 40 2.26 5.57 0.06
N LEU A 41 3.29 4.97 0.65
CA LEU A 41 3.32 4.63 2.08
C LEU A 41 4.75 4.62 2.63
N ALA A 42 4.92 5.06 3.88
CA ALA A 42 6.16 4.93 4.64
C ALA A 42 5.81 4.34 6.01
N HIS A 43 6.38 3.18 6.32
CA HIS A 43 6.21 2.50 7.60
C HIS A 43 7.53 2.54 8.39
N PRO A 44 7.59 3.23 9.54
CA PRO A 44 8.75 3.19 10.41
C PRO A 44 9.06 1.76 10.86
N LEU A 45 10.34 1.39 10.86
CA LEU A 45 10.86 0.11 11.35
C LEU A 45 11.52 0.32 12.72
N ASP A 46 11.68 -0.76 13.49
CA ASP A 46 12.24 -0.73 14.85
C ASP A 46 13.67 -0.18 14.93
N ASP A 47 14.41 -0.24 13.82
CA ASP A 47 15.79 0.25 13.72
C ASP A 47 15.90 1.72 13.28
N GLY A 48 14.78 2.44 13.23
CA GLY A 48 14.71 3.85 12.85
C GLY A 48 14.75 4.10 11.34
N ARG A 49 14.82 3.05 10.50
CA ARG A 49 14.58 3.17 9.06
C ARG A 49 13.07 3.23 8.77
N ALA A 50 12.71 3.41 7.51
CA ALA A 50 11.34 3.25 7.04
C ALA A 50 11.28 2.34 5.81
N GLY A 51 10.35 1.39 5.82
CA GLY A 51 9.95 0.66 4.61
C GLY A 51 9.02 1.54 3.78
N LEU A 52 9.26 1.62 2.48
CA LEU A 52 8.54 2.50 1.56
C LEU A 52 7.71 1.68 0.57
N ALA A 53 6.44 2.03 0.36
CA ALA A 53 5.65 1.57 -0.78
C ALA A 53 5.62 2.68 -1.83
N ALA A 54 5.96 2.34 -3.06
CA ALA A 54 5.90 3.23 -4.20
C ALA A 54 5.44 2.48 -5.44
N ARG A 55 4.89 3.21 -6.42
CA ARG A 55 4.53 2.64 -7.72
C ARG A 55 5.74 2.05 -8.47
N ASP A 56 6.91 2.68 -8.33
CA ASP A 56 8.16 2.07 -8.78
C ASP A 56 8.61 1.04 -7.74
N ARG A 57 8.43 -0.24 -8.09
CA ARG A 57 8.82 -1.39 -7.25
C ARG A 57 10.27 -1.30 -6.79
N SER A 58 11.17 -0.78 -7.62
CA SER A 58 12.59 -0.68 -7.28
C SER A 58 12.83 0.25 -6.08
N HIS A 59 11.98 1.26 -5.89
CA HIS A 59 12.05 2.14 -4.72
C HIS A 59 11.67 1.37 -3.44
N THR A 60 10.62 0.55 -3.50
CA THR A 60 10.20 -0.31 -2.39
C THR A 60 11.28 -1.31 -2.03
N GLU A 61 11.80 -2.05 -3.00
CA GLU A 61 12.85 -3.05 -2.78
C GLU A 61 14.09 -2.45 -2.12
N ARG A 62 14.55 -1.28 -2.59
CA ARG A 62 15.71 -0.58 -2.00
C ARG A 62 15.49 -0.18 -0.54
N SER A 63 14.25 0.12 -0.14
CA SER A 63 13.92 0.49 1.24
C SER A 63 13.91 -0.71 2.20
N LEU A 64 13.61 -1.91 1.69
CA LEU A 64 13.45 -3.15 2.45
C LEU A 64 14.76 -3.93 2.53
N VAL A 65 15.84 -3.28 2.98
CA VAL A 65 17.17 -3.90 3.12
C VAL A 65 17.08 -5.20 3.93
N GLY A 66 17.44 -6.32 3.31
CA GLY A 66 17.36 -7.67 3.89
C GLY A 66 16.07 -8.44 3.60
N ASP A 67 14.96 -7.74 3.34
CA ASP A 67 13.62 -8.32 3.18
C ASP A 67 13.03 -8.17 1.77
N ALA A 68 13.70 -7.46 0.87
CA ALA A 68 13.23 -7.20 -0.50
C ALA A 68 12.81 -8.48 -1.25
N ARG A 69 13.60 -9.56 -1.13
CA ARG A 69 13.29 -10.85 -1.77
C ARG A 69 12.00 -11.47 -1.23
N LEU A 70 11.80 -11.40 0.08
CA LEU A 70 10.61 -11.94 0.73
C LEU A 70 9.38 -11.11 0.35
N TRP A 71 9.51 -9.79 0.38
CA TRP A 71 8.47 -8.89 -0.10
C TRP A 71 8.09 -9.20 -1.54
N GLU A 72 9.07 -9.39 -2.44
CA GLU A 72 8.81 -9.72 -3.83
C GLU A 72 8.07 -11.07 -3.97
N GLN A 73 8.48 -12.09 -3.21
CA GLN A 73 7.79 -13.39 -3.21
C GLN A 73 6.32 -13.30 -2.77
N LEU A 74 5.98 -12.35 -1.90
CA LEU A 74 4.62 -12.16 -1.40
C LEU A 74 3.78 -11.26 -2.33
N PHE A 75 4.37 -10.19 -2.85
CA PHE A 75 3.61 -9.11 -3.50
C PHE A 75 3.73 -9.11 -5.03
N ALA A 76 4.74 -9.76 -5.62
CA ALA A 76 4.95 -9.72 -7.07
C ALA A 76 3.73 -10.21 -7.85
N SER A 77 3.18 -11.36 -7.46
CA SER A 77 2.02 -11.93 -8.15
C SER A 77 0.79 -11.05 -8.02
N ALA A 78 0.55 -10.46 -6.84
CA ALA A 78 -0.63 -9.63 -6.60
C ALA A 78 -0.54 -8.30 -7.38
N THR A 79 0.63 -7.65 -7.36
CA THR A 79 0.84 -6.36 -8.03
C THR A 79 0.93 -6.50 -9.55
N SER A 80 1.54 -7.56 -10.08
CA SER A 80 1.58 -7.82 -11.53
C SER A 80 0.23 -8.26 -12.11
N ASN A 81 -0.71 -8.73 -11.28
CA ASN A 81 -2.05 -9.16 -11.70
C ASN A 81 -3.15 -8.34 -11.02
N PHE A 82 -2.86 -7.09 -10.66
CA PHE A 82 -3.72 -6.29 -9.79
C PHE A 82 -5.14 -6.13 -10.33
N ASP A 83 -5.30 -5.84 -11.63
CA ASP A 83 -6.62 -5.65 -12.24
C ASP A 83 -7.49 -6.93 -12.18
N ALA A 84 -6.91 -8.09 -12.46
CA ALA A 84 -7.59 -9.37 -12.37
C ALA A 84 -7.92 -9.73 -10.91
N LEU A 85 -7.01 -9.43 -9.99
CA LEU A 85 -7.23 -9.66 -8.56
C LEU A 85 -8.34 -8.79 -8.00
N ILE A 86 -8.28 -7.48 -8.26
CA ILE A 86 -9.22 -6.52 -7.67
C ILE A 86 -10.64 -6.70 -8.24
N ALA A 87 -10.75 -7.16 -9.48
CA ALA A 87 -12.01 -7.56 -10.10
C ALA A 87 -12.70 -8.73 -9.37
N GLU A 88 -11.94 -9.62 -8.73
CA GLU A 88 -12.52 -10.66 -7.86
C GLU A 88 -12.79 -10.13 -6.44
N VAL A 89 -11.86 -9.36 -5.86
CA VAL A 89 -11.96 -8.85 -4.49
C VAL A 89 -13.18 -7.95 -4.28
N PHE A 90 -13.60 -7.20 -5.30
CA PHE A 90 -14.81 -6.36 -5.23
C PHE A 90 -16.13 -7.11 -5.46
N ARG A 91 -16.10 -8.42 -5.69
CA ARG A 91 -17.33 -9.23 -5.83
C ARG A 91 -17.82 -9.67 -4.44
N PRO A 92 -19.10 -10.06 -4.31
CA PRO A 92 -19.61 -10.67 -3.07
C PRO A 92 -18.71 -11.82 -2.60
N VAL A 93 -18.51 -11.98 -1.29
CA VAL A 93 -17.59 -12.99 -0.73
C VAL A 93 -17.86 -14.40 -1.30
N ALA A 94 -19.13 -14.77 -1.42
CA ALA A 94 -19.54 -15.99 -2.11
C ALA A 94 -19.81 -15.68 -3.60
N HIS A 95 -18.86 -16.00 -4.48
CA HIS A 95 -19.01 -15.89 -5.92
C HIS A 95 -18.20 -16.97 -6.67
N VAL A 96 -18.53 -17.22 -7.94
CA VAL A 96 -17.73 -18.05 -8.84
C VAL A 96 -16.62 -17.17 -9.46
N PRO A 97 -15.33 -17.43 -9.21
CA PRO A 97 -14.23 -16.58 -9.68
C PRO A 97 -14.04 -16.66 -11.20
N ARG A 98 -13.78 -15.52 -11.85
CA ARG A 98 -13.33 -15.48 -13.27
C ARG A 98 -11.82 -15.73 -13.36
N HIS A 99 -11.07 -15.37 -12.33
CA HIS A 99 -9.63 -15.51 -12.21
C HIS A 99 -9.25 -16.40 -10.99
N PRO A 100 -9.67 -17.69 -10.98
CA PRO A 100 -9.50 -18.56 -9.83
C PRO A 100 -8.03 -18.77 -9.42
N VAL A 101 -7.11 -18.79 -10.39
CA VAL A 101 -5.67 -18.94 -10.11
C VAL A 101 -5.09 -17.71 -9.42
N VAL A 102 -5.47 -16.51 -9.87
CA VAL A 102 -5.00 -15.23 -9.29
C VAL A 102 -5.55 -15.08 -7.87
N LEU A 103 -6.85 -15.30 -7.69
CA LEU A 103 -7.51 -15.23 -6.38
C LEU A 103 -6.97 -16.30 -5.41
N GLY A 104 -6.77 -17.53 -5.89
CA GLY A 104 -6.22 -18.63 -5.09
C GLY A 104 -4.79 -18.35 -4.60
N ARG A 105 -3.91 -17.85 -5.48
CA ARG A 105 -2.54 -17.45 -5.09
C ARG A 105 -2.55 -16.33 -4.05
N PHE A 106 -3.36 -15.30 -4.26
CA PHE A 106 -3.52 -14.23 -3.27
C PHE A 106 -3.98 -14.79 -1.92
N GLY A 107 -5.00 -15.67 -1.91
CA GLY A 107 -5.51 -16.30 -0.70
C GLY A 107 -4.46 -17.12 0.06
N LEU A 108 -3.60 -17.86 -0.65
CA LEU A 108 -2.50 -18.61 -0.04
C LEU A 108 -1.50 -17.72 0.70
N HIS A 109 -1.19 -16.53 0.16
CA HIS A 109 -0.33 -15.56 0.83
C HIS A 109 -1.06 -14.83 1.97
N ALA A 110 -2.34 -14.50 1.79
CA ALA A 110 -3.14 -13.81 2.80
C ALA A 110 -3.40 -14.67 4.06
N LEU A 111 -3.39 -16.00 3.93
CA LEU A 111 -3.60 -16.94 5.04
C LEU A 111 -2.32 -17.26 5.83
N GLN A 112 -1.16 -16.71 5.45
CA GLN A 112 0.08 -17.02 6.15
C GLN A 112 0.06 -16.50 7.59
N PRO A 113 0.46 -17.31 8.59
CA PRO A 113 0.53 -16.87 9.97
C PRO A 113 1.64 -15.83 10.14
N HIS A 114 1.39 -14.85 11.02
CA HIS A 114 2.30 -13.77 11.37
C HIS A 114 3.67 -14.23 11.90
N GLY A 115 3.78 -15.49 12.37
CA GLY A 115 5.00 -16.03 13.02
C GLY A 115 6.14 -16.47 12.09
N ARG A 116 6.00 -16.38 10.76
CA ARG A 116 7.13 -16.67 9.84
C ARG A 116 8.08 -15.51 9.60
N HIS A 117 7.71 -14.32 10.10
CA HIS A 117 8.49 -13.10 9.93
C HIS A 117 9.04 -12.70 11.30
N ARG A 118 10.36 -12.63 11.41
CA ARG A 118 11.04 -12.23 12.64
C ARG A 118 10.74 -10.75 12.89
N ALA A 119 9.64 -10.46 13.58
CA ALA A 119 9.49 -9.19 14.27
C ALA A 119 10.67 -9.11 15.25
N SER A 120 11.44 -8.03 15.18
CA SER A 120 12.49 -7.82 16.17
C SER A 120 11.77 -7.56 17.49
N ASP A 121 12.07 -8.33 18.55
CA ASP A 121 11.50 -8.15 19.90
C ASP A 121 11.98 -6.86 20.59
N ARG A 122 12.30 -5.81 19.81
CA ARG A 122 12.76 -4.54 20.34
C ARG A 122 11.54 -3.70 20.74
N PRO A 123 11.57 -3.06 21.92
CA PRO A 123 10.48 -2.20 22.34
C PRO A 123 10.30 -1.08 21.32
N MET A 124 9.04 -0.86 20.90
CA MET A 124 8.64 0.28 20.07
C MET A 124 9.19 1.56 20.70
N VAL A 125 10.21 2.16 20.07
CA VAL A 125 10.73 3.46 20.50
C VAL A 125 9.60 4.46 20.27
N ARG A 126 9.03 4.98 21.36
CA ARG A 126 8.19 6.18 21.30
C ARG A 126 9.05 7.29 20.72
N HIS A 127 8.81 7.65 19.46
CA HIS A 127 9.29 8.92 18.94
C HIS A 127 8.52 10.03 19.66
N THR A 128 9.14 10.56 20.71
CA THR A 128 8.88 11.94 21.16
C THR A 128 9.13 12.85 19.97
N GLU A 129 8.21 13.78 19.71
CA GLU A 129 8.35 14.78 18.65
C GLU A 129 9.72 15.44 18.72
N SER A 130 10.57 15.10 17.77
CA SER A 130 11.84 15.78 17.52
C SER A 130 11.84 16.17 16.06
N THR A 131 11.78 17.48 15.85
CA THR A 131 11.68 18.19 14.59
C THR A 131 12.92 17.92 13.71
N LEU A 132 12.97 16.80 13.00
CA LEU A 132 13.93 16.59 11.90
C LEU A 132 13.41 15.54 10.90
N GLY A 133 13.03 16.02 9.71
CA GLY A 133 13.04 15.24 8.46
C GLY A 133 12.05 14.07 8.33
N HIS A 134 10.73 14.34 8.43
CA HIS A 134 9.71 13.29 8.37
C HIS A 134 9.29 12.88 6.94
N ALA A 135 9.45 11.59 6.63
CA ALA A 135 8.62 10.89 5.65
C ALA A 135 7.23 10.63 6.29
N LYS A 136 6.34 11.62 6.21
CA LYS A 136 4.89 11.41 6.40
C LYS A 136 4.27 11.22 5.02
N VAL A 137 3.50 10.15 4.86
CA VAL A 137 2.75 9.85 3.63
C VAL A 137 1.87 11.05 3.29
N ARG A 138 2.08 11.61 2.10
CA ARG A 138 1.49 12.88 1.67
C ARG A 138 0.35 12.57 0.72
N TYR A 139 -0.88 12.85 1.11
CA TYR A 139 -1.98 12.97 0.16
C TYR A 139 -2.27 14.46 -0.02
N VAL A 140 -1.99 14.98 -1.21
CA VAL A 140 -2.51 16.29 -1.64
C VAL A 140 -3.90 16.04 -2.20
N VAL A 141 -4.93 16.44 -1.46
CA VAL A 141 -6.27 16.60 -2.02
C VAL A 141 -6.30 17.98 -2.66
N ALA A 142 -6.40 18.02 -3.99
CA ALA A 142 -6.71 19.23 -4.74
C ALA A 142 -8.22 19.39 -4.86
#